data_AF-A0A392NX26-F1
#
_entry.id   AF-A0A392NX26-F1
#
_cell.length_a   1.000
_cell.length_b   1.000
_cell.length_c   1.000
_cell.angle_alpha   90.00
_cell.angle_beta   90.00
_cell.angle_gamma   90.00
#
_symmetry.space_group_name_H-M   'P 1'
#
loop_
_entity.id
_entity.type
_entity.pdbx_description
1 polymer ?
#
loop_
_entity_poly.entity_id
_entity_poly.type
_entity_poly.pdbx_seq_one_letter_code
_entity_poly.pdbx_strand_id
1 'polypeptide(L)'
;PHLERTKLCDMNDVELDQLYVTRREQLKELVGSIISPKIVQGKTLNGKEFVSFLEQILDALNKGEIPSSGSLVEVFNKGIIERCLKLYSEKMATLDLPLSEESQQGFHDRSRDEVMKVFDQQHFGHHHAKKSIMQLDEEIQKVPKFELI
;
A
#
# COMPACT_ATOMS: atom_id res chain seq x y z
N PRO A 1 14.94 2.42 31.35
CA PRO A 1 15.35 1.05 31.76
C PRO A 1 15.10 0.07 30.61
N HIS A 2 16.03 0.04 29.67
CA HIS A 2 15.96 -0.90 28.55
C HIS A 2 16.39 -2.27 29.08
N LEU A 3 15.44 -3.22 29.11
CA LEU A 3 15.78 -4.63 29.27
C LEU A 3 16.87 -4.96 28.26
N GLU A 4 18.00 -5.48 28.71
CA GLU A 4 19.06 -6.01 27.86
C GLU A 4 18.46 -7.17 27.04
N ARG A 5 17.93 -6.86 25.85
CA ARG A 5 17.12 -7.78 25.03
C ARG A 5 17.89 -9.04 24.61
N THR A 6 19.22 -8.99 24.68
CA THR A 6 20.12 -10.09 24.32
C THR A 6 20.58 -10.91 25.52
N LYS A 7 20.28 -10.50 26.76
CA LYS A 7 20.77 -11.17 27.97
C LYS A 7 20.41 -12.66 28.03
N LEU A 8 19.26 -13.03 27.46
CA LEU A 8 18.82 -14.43 27.37
C LEU A 8 19.73 -15.28 26.46
N CYS A 9 20.41 -14.66 25.48
CA CYS A 9 21.33 -15.35 24.58
C CYS A 9 22.67 -15.71 25.26
N ASP A 10 23.03 -14.99 26.31
CA ASP A 10 24.29 -15.18 27.04
C ASP A 10 24.14 -16.14 28.23
N MET A 11 22.90 -16.51 28.57
CA MET A 11 22.58 -17.42 29.67
C MET A 11 22.71 -18.88 29.24
N ASN A 12 23.36 -19.68 30.09
CA ASN A 12 23.40 -21.13 29.96
C ASN A 12 22.09 -21.76 30.44
N ASP A 13 21.81 -22.99 30.01
CA ASP A 13 20.60 -23.73 30.42
C ASP A 13 20.49 -23.90 31.96
N VAL A 14 21.62 -23.94 32.66
CA VAL A 14 21.65 -24.01 34.14
C VAL A 14 21.19 -22.73 34.84
N GLU A 15 21.19 -21.61 34.10
CA GLU A 15 20.73 -20.30 34.57
C GLU A 15 19.25 -20.07 34.25
N LEU A 16 18.63 -21.00 33.50
CA LEU A 16 17.22 -20.95 33.11
C LEU A 16 16.38 -21.85 34.00
N ASP A 17 15.07 -21.57 34.04
CA ASP A 17 14.12 -22.45 34.72
C ASP A 17 14.15 -23.86 34.05
N GLN A 18 14.33 -24.90 34.86
CA GLN A 18 14.46 -26.27 34.37
C GLN A 18 13.19 -26.75 33.64
N LEU A 19 12.01 -26.27 34.02
CA LEU A 19 10.77 -26.54 33.31
C LEU A 19 10.79 -25.89 31.91
N TYR A 20 11.28 -24.66 31.78
CA TYR A 20 11.45 -24.01 30.48
C TYR A 20 12.39 -24.81 29.57
N VAL A 21 13.56 -25.22 30.08
CA VAL A 21 14.53 -26.01 29.31
C VAL A 21 13.89 -27.32 28.83
N THR A 22 13.19 -28.01 29.72
CA THR A 22 12.46 -29.26 29.38
C THR A 22 11.42 -29.03 28.29
N ARG A 23 10.62 -27.95 28.38
CA ARG A 23 9.61 -27.61 27.36
C ARG A 23 10.22 -27.21 26.02
N ARG A 24 11.35 -26.51 26.03
CA ARG A 24 12.10 -26.12 24.82
C ARG A 24 12.60 -27.36 24.08
N GLU A 25 13.17 -28.34 24.78
CA GLU A 25 13.63 -29.58 24.15
C GLU A 25 12.45 -30.41 23.61
N GLN A 26 11.35 -30.53 24.36
CA GLN A 26 10.12 -31.16 23.86
C GLN A 26 9.59 -30.49 22.59
N LEU A 27 9.64 -29.16 22.51
CA LEU A 27 9.21 -28.42 21.32
C LEU A 27 10.13 -28.69 20.13
N LYS A 28 11.45 -28.79 20.32
CA LYS A 28 12.40 -29.13 19.25
C LYS A 28 12.11 -30.53 18.69
N GLU A 29 11.89 -31.52 19.56
CA GLU A 29 11.53 -32.88 19.16
C GLU A 29 10.21 -32.90 18.39
N LEU A 30 9.19 -32.20 18.91
CA LEU A 30 7.90 -32.08 18.24
C LEU A 30 8.04 -31.46 16.85
N VAL A 31 8.70 -30.31 16.73
CA VAL A 31 8.92 -29.64 15.44
C VAL A 31 9.68 -30.55 14.49
N GLY A 32 10.72 -31.24 14.96
CA GLY A 32 11.46 -32.22 14.20
C GLY A 32 10.60 -33.35 13.64
N SER A 33 9.64 -33.84 14.44
CA SER A 33 8.74 -34.92 14.05
C SER A 33 7.70 -34.54 12.99
N ILE A 34 7.40 -33.25 12.83
CA ILE A 34 6.39 -32.74 11.90
C ILE A 34 6.99 -32.01 10.68
N ILE A 35 8.30 -32.07 10.47
CA ILE A 35 8.95 -31.41 9.34
C ILE A 35 8.39 -31.97 8.03
N SER A 36 7.90 -31.07 7.18
CA SER A 36 7.43 -31.39 5.84
C SER A 36 8.03 -30.42 4.81
N PRO A 37 8.33 -30.86 3.57
CA PRO A 37 8.77 -29.98 2.50
C PRO A 37 7.78 -28.83 2.26
N LYS A 38 8.29 -27.63 1.94
CA LYS A 38 7.44 -26.51 1.53
C LYS A 38 6.91 -26.78 0.13
N ILE A 39 5.59 -26.88 0.01
CA ILE A 39 4.92 -27.08 -1.28
C ILE A 39 4.33 -25.76 -1.76
N VAL A 40 4.70 -25.32 -2.96
CA VAL A 40 4.14 -24.15 -3.64
C VAL A 40 3.72 -24.58 -5.03
N GLN A 41 2.46 -24.33 -5.40
CA GLN A 41 1.87 -24.73 -6.69
C GLN A 41 2.08 -26.22 -7.02
N GLY A 42 1.97 -27.08 -6.00
CA GLY A 42 2.12 -28.54 -6.15
C GLY A 42 3.55 -29.04 -6.27
N LYS A 43 4.57 -28.16 -6.23
CA LYS A 43 5.99 -28.53 -6.26
C LYS A 43 6.65 -28.31 -4.90
N THR A 44 7.51 -29.23 -4.50
CA THR A 44 8.38 -29.05 -3.33
C THR A 44 9.49 -28.06 -3.66
N LEU A 45 9.69 -27.05 -2.82
CA LEU A 45 10.77 -26.08 -2.98
C LEU A 45 12.04 -26.56 -2.29
N ASN A 46 13.14 -26.62 -3.05
CA ASN A 46 14.49 -26.71 -2.50
C ASN A 46 15.08 -25.30 -2.22
N GLY A 47 16.30 -25.23 -1.68
CA GLY A 47 16.93 -23.96 -1.31
C GLY A 47 17.10 -22.97 -2.48
N LYS A 48 17.44 -23.44 -3.68
CA LYS A 48 17.60 -22.57 -4.86
C LYS A 48 16.24 -22.06 -5.35
N GLU A 49 15.25 -22.94 -5.41
CA GLU A 49 13.89 -22.59 -5.81
C GLU A 49 13.24 -21.62 -4.82
N PHE A 50 13.50 -21.80 -3.53
CA PHE A 50 13.05 -20.89 -2.48
C PHE A 50 13.64 -19.48 -2.63
N VAL A 51 14.95 -19.36 -2.91
CA VAL A 51 15.59 -18.05 -3.14
C VAL A 51 14.99 -17.36 -4.36
N SER A 52 14.88 -18.07 -5.49
CA SER A 52 14.26 -17.50 -6.70
C SER A 52 12.80 -17.09 -6.48
N PHE A 53 12.04 -17.88 -5.71
CA PHE A 53 10.68 -17.55 -5.34
C PHE A 53 10.60 -16.30 -4.44
N LEU A 54 11.52 -16.17 -3.48
CA LEU A 54 11.59 -15.00 -2.60
C LEU A 54 11.94 -13.72 -3.37
N GLU A 55 12.89 -13.79 -4.31
CA GLU A 55 13.24 -12.68 -5.19
C GLU A 55 12.03 -12.20 -5.99
N GLN A 56 11.25 -13.12 -6.57
CA GLN A 56 10.02 -12.78 -7.29
C GLN A 56 8.98 -12.08 -6.40
N ILE A 57 8.80 -12.55 -5.17
CA ILE A 57 7.90 -11.90 -4.21
C ILE A 57 8.39 -10.50 -3.86
N LEU A 58 9.69 -10.34 -3.60
CA LEU A 58 10.28 -9.04 -3.29
C LEU A 58 10.12 -8.06 -4.45
N ASP A 59 10.35 -8.51 -5.68
CA ASP A 59 10.12 -7.71 -6.88
C ASP A 59 8.66 -7.26 -7.00
N ALA A 60 7.70 -8.18 -6.82
CA ALA A 60 6.27 -7.86 -6.89
C ALA A 60 5.84 -6.89 -5.77
N LEU A 61 6.40 -7.02 -4.56
CA LEU A 61 6.19 -6.07 -3.47
C LEU A 61 6.77 -4.68 -3.80
N ASN A 62 8.00 -4.64 -4.35
CA ASN A 62 8.68 -3.39 -4.71
C ASN A 62 7.98 -2.66 -5.86
N LYS A 63 7.42 -3.40 -6.82
CA LYS A 63 6.62 -2.85 -7.93
C LYS A 63 5.20 -2.46 -7.50
N GLY A 64 4.78 -2.80 -6.28
CA GLY A 64 3.43 -2.55 -5.78
C GLY A 64 2.36 -3.44 -6.42
N GLU A 65 2.75 -4.55 -7.05
CA GLU A 65 1.83 -5.54 -7.63
C GLU A 65 1.12 -6.33 -6.52
N ILE A 66 1.81 -6.56 -5.39
CA ILE A 66 1.23 -7.10 -4.17
C ILE A 66 0.91 -5.92 -3.23
N PRO A 67 -0.36 -5.68 -2.88
CA PRO A 67 -0.70 -4.61 -1.97
C PRO A 67 -0.17 -4.90 -0.57
N SER A 68 0.72 -4.03 -0.09
CA SER A 68 1.03 -3.92 1.34
C SER A 68 -0.15 -3.31 2.10
N SER A 69 -0.15 -3.42 3.44
CA SER A 69 -1.17 -2.76 4.27
C SER A 69 -1.28 -1.24 4.02
N GLY A 70 -0.18 -0.59 3.63
CA GLY A 70 -0.17 0.81 3.18
C GLY A 70 -0.69 1.00 1.74
N SER A 71 -0.38 0.07 0.83
CA SER A 71 -0.85 0.10 -0.56
C SER A 71 -2.35 -0.23 -0.70
N LEU A 72 -2.95 -0.96 0.26
CA LEU A 72 -4.39 -1.21 0.24
C LEU A 72 -5.20 0.09 0.18
N VAL A 73 -4.80 1.10 0.97
CA VAL A 73 -5.44 2.43 0.94
C VAL A 73 -5.33 3.05 -0.45
N GLU A 74 -4.16 2.97 -1.08
CA GLU A 74 -3.93 3.49 -2.43
C GLU A 74 -4.78 2.75 -3.49
N VAL A 75 -4.89 1.42 -3.39
CA VAL A 75 -5.72 0.59 -4.28
C VAL A 75 -7.20 0.93 -4.15
N PHE A 76 -7.72 1.08 -2.93
CA PHE A 76 -9.12 1.48 -2.71
C PHE A 76 -9.38 2.91 -3.19
N ASN A 77 -8.43 3.82 -2.99
CA ASN A 77 -8.56 5.21 -3.40
C ASN A 77 -8.44 5.39 -4.92
N LYS A 78 -7.74 4.49 -5.65
CA LYS A 78 -7.59 4.58 -7.10
C LYS A 78 -8.93 4.70 -7.84
N GLY A 79 -9.90 3.85 -7.51
CA GLY A 79 -11.23 3.90 -8.12
C GLY A 79 -12.03 5.17 -7.76
N ILE A 80 -11.73 5.80 -6.62
CA ILE A 80 -12.33 7.08 -6.22
C ILE A 80 -11.70 8.21 -7.04
N ILE A 81 -10.37 8.23 -7.17
CA ILE A 81 -9.63 9.19 -8.00
C ILE A 81 -10.16 9.16 -9.44
N GLU A 82 -10.30 7.99 -10.04
CA GLU A 82 -10.83 7.84 -11.41
C GLU A 82 -12.24 8.44 -11.57
N ARG A 83 -13.14 8.22 -10.59
CA ARG A 83 -14.47 8.84 -10.60
C ARG A 83 -14.43 10.36 -10.42
N CYS A 84 -13.57 10.85 -9.54
CA CYS A 84 -13.36 12.27 -9.30
C CYS A 84 -12.83 12.98 -10.55
N LEU A 85 -11.85 12.37 -11.24
CA LEU A 85 -11.32 12.89 -12.51
C LEU A 85 -12.39 12.90 -13.60
N LYS A 86 -13.19 11.83 -13.71
CA LYS A 86 -14.31 11.79 -14.65
C LYS A 86 -15.31 12.92 -14.39
N LEU A 87 -15.70 13.13 -13.12
CA LEU A 87 -16.60 14.22 -12.72
C LEU A 87 -16.02 15.60 -13.06
N TYR A 88 -14.73 15.81 -12.81
CA TYR A 88 -14.04 17.03 -13.18
C TYR A 88 -14.08 17.26 -14.71
N SER A 89 -13.72 16.25 -15.51
CA SER A 89 -13.74 16.34 -16.97
C SER A 89 -15.14 16.61 -17.52
N GLU A 90 -16.17 15.93 -16.99
CA GLU A 90 -17.56 16.17 -17.37
C GLU A 90 -17.99 17.61 -17.09
N LYS A 91 -17.57 18.19 -15.95
CA LYS A 91 -17.81 19.61 -15.64
C LYS A 91 -17.10 20.53 -16.63
N MET A 92 -15.82 20.32 -16.86
CA MET A 92 -15.04 21.15 -17.79
C MET A 92 -15.60 21.11 -19.22
N ALA A 93 -16.16 19.97 -19.64
CA ALA A 93 -16.80 19.82 -20.95
C ALA A 93 -18.11 20.62 -21.12
N THR A 94 -18.71 21.12 -20.02
CA THR A 94 -19.92 21.97 -20.08
C THR A 94 -19.63 23.45 -20.38
N LEU A 95 -18.35 23.84 -20.41
CA LEU A 95 -17.98 25.22 -20.72
C LEU A 95 -18.19 25.51 -22.21
N ASP A 96 -19.13 26.39 -22.49
CA ASP A 96 -19.30 26.97 -23.82
C ASP A 96 -18.17 27.98 -24.08
N LEU A 97 -17.29 27.64 -25.02
CA LEU A 97 -16.15 28.48 -25.40
C LEU A 97 -16.47 29.34 -26.64
N PRO A 98 -15.77 30.49 -26.82
CA PRO A 98 -14.66 31.00 -26.02
C PRO A 98 -15.08 31.79 -24.77
N LEU A 99 -14.25 31.71 -23.72
CA LEU A 99 -14.40 32.45 -22.46
C LEU A 99 -13.13 33.24 -22.13
N SER A 100 -13.25 34.28 -21.29
CA SER A 100 -12.06 34.96 -20.76
C SER A 100 -11.25 34.02 -19.86
N GLU A 101 -9.94 34.20 -19.82
CA GLU A 101 -9.03 33.42 -18.97
C GLU A 101 -9.46 33.46 -17.49
N GLU A 102 -9.91 34.62 -17.00
CA GLU A 102 -10.45 34.77 -15.63
C GLU A 102 -11.71 33.93 -15.40
N SER A 103 -12.62 33.88 -16.37
CA SER A 103 -13.84 33.07 -16.27
C SER A 103 -13.53 31.57 -16.30
N GLN A 104 -12.57 31.16 -17.15
CA GLN A 104 -12.10 29.78 -17.25
C GLN A 104 -11.40 29.35 -15.97
N GLN A 105 -10.47 30.16 -15.44
CA GLN A 105 -9.75 29.88 -14.21
C GLN A 105 -10.71 29.82 -13.02
N GLY A 106 -11.68 30.74 -12.92
CA GLY A 106 -12.70 30.70 -11.88
C GLY A 106 -13.58 29.45 -11.96
N PHE A 107 -13.90 28.93 -13.16
CA PHE A 107 -14.64 27.68 -13.31
C PHE A 107 -13.79 26.45 -12.97
N HIS A 108 -12.52 26.45 -13.36
CA HIS A 108 -11.54 25.43 -12.98
C HIS A 108 -11.43 25.31 -11.46
N ASP A 109 -11.21 26.43 -10.77
CA ASP A 109 -11.02 26.45 -9.31
C ASP A 109 -12.26 25.92 -8.59
N ARG A 110 -13.46 26.35 -9.00
CA ARG A 110 -14.73 25.85 -8.43
C ARG A 110 -14.91 24.35 -8.69
N SER A 111 -14.66 23.89 -9.91
CA SER A 111 -14.80 22.48 -10.26
C SER A 111 -13.80 21.60 -9.51
N ARG A 112 -12.57 22.08 -9.33
CA ARG A 112 -11.54 21.44 -8.52
C ARG A 112 -11.96 21.33 -7.06
N ASP A 113 -12.43 22.41 -6.44
CA ASP A 113 -12.83 22.42 -5.03
C ASP A 113 -14.02 21.48 -4.77
N GLU A 114 -14.98 21.42 -5.69
CA GLU A 114 -16.10 20.48 -5.61
C GLU A 114 -15.63 19.02 -5.70
N VAL A 115 -14.74 18.71 -6.64
CA VAL A 115 -14.20 17.36 -6.83
C VAL A 115 -13.34 16.94 -5.65
N MET A 116 -12.56 17.85 -5.08
CA MET A 116 -11.78 17.63 -3.85
C MET A 116 -12.69 17.34 -2.66
N LYS A 117 -13.82 18.04 -2.53
CA LYS A 117 -14.82 17.77 -1.49
C LYS A 117 -15.48 16.40 -1.65
N VAL A 118 -15.78 15.99 -2.88
CA VAL A 118 -16.31 14.65 -3.18
C VAL A 118 -15.29 13.57 -2.83
N PHE A 119 -14.01 13.79 -3.15
CA PHE A 119 -12.93 12.88 -2.78
C PHE A 119 -12.81 12.77 -1.26
N ASP A 120 -12.83 13.89 -0.53
CA ASP A 120 -12.71 13.93 0.94
C ASP A 120 -13.78 13.09 1.66
N GLN A 121 -14.99 13.04 1.09
CA GLN A 121 -16.10 12.26 1.62
C GLN A 121 -16.00 10.75 1.39
N GLN A 122 -15.18 10.32 0.42
CA GLN A 122 -15.16 8.94 -0.06
C GLN A 122 -13.85 8.21 0.21
N HIS A 123 -12.74 8.93 0.36
CA HIS A 123 -11.42 8.29 0.49
C HIS A 123 -11.31 7.45 1.76
N PHE A 124 -10.48 6.42 1.65
CA PHE A 124 -10.12 5.55 2.74
C PHE A 124 -8.79 6.01 3.36
N GLY A 125 -8.67 5.80 4.66
CA GLY A 125 -7.41 5.97 5.40
C GLY A 125 -7.04 7.42 5.67
N HIS A 126 -7.73 8.06 6.63
CA HIS A 126 -7.60 9.50 6.94
C HIS A 126 -6.15 10.01 7.12
N HIS A 127 -5.24 9.19 7.68
CA HIS A 127 -3.81 9.53 7.87
C HIS A 127 -2.91 9.13 6.69
N HIS A 128 -3.35 8.20 5.84
CA HIS A 128 -2.59 7.64 4.72
C HIS A 128 -3.05 8.14 3.34
N ALA A 129 -4.20 8.82 3.26
CA ALA A 129 -4.76 9.36 2.02
C ALA A 129 -3.99 10.56 1.45
N LYS A 130 -3.01 11.12 2.17
CA LYS A 130 -2.26 12.32 1.72
C LYS A 130 -1.67 12.15 0.32
N LYS A 131 -1.12 10.98 0.00
CA LYS A 131 -0.58 10.67 -1.33
C LYS A 131 -1.69 10.63 -2.40
N SER A 132 -2.85 10.06 -2.08
CA SER A 132 -4.01 10.03 -2.99
C SER A 132 -4.60 11.42 -3.25
N ILE A 133 -4.61 12.30 -2.23
CA ILE A 133 -5.02 13.71 -2.38
C ILE A 133 -4.06 14.44 -3.32
N MET A 134 -2.75 14.29 -3.11
CA MET A 134 -1.73 14.88 -3.99
C MET A 134 -1.87 14.36 -5.42
N GLN A 135 -2.10 13.07 -5.60
CA GLN A 135 -2.29 12.47 -6.91
C GLN A 135 -3.52 13.04 -7.63
N LEU A 136 -4.67 13.18 -6.95
CA LEU A 136 -5.86 13.78 -7.55
C LEU A 136 -5.60 15.24 -7.96
N ASP A 137 -4.90 16.01 -7.12
CA ASP A 137 -4.55 17.40 -7.43
C ASP A 137 -3.65 17.49 -8.66
N GLU A 138 -2.59 16.70 -8.70
CA GLU A 138 -1.66 16.64 -9.84
C GLU A 138 -2.37 16.27 -11.14
N GLU A 139 -3.26 15.29 -11.12
CA GLU A 139 -4.02 14.88 -12.31
C GLU A 139 -5.01 15.96 -12.78
N ILE A 140 -5.68 16.67 -11.86
CA ILE A 140 -6.53 17.81 -12.21
C ILE A 140 -5.71 18.95 -12.85
N GLN A 141 -4.51 19.23 -12.32
CA GLN A 141 -3.62 20.26 -12.88
C GLN A 141 -3.06 19.89 -14.26
N LYS A 142 -2.94 18.59 -14.59
CA LYS A 142 -2.50 18.11 -15.91
C LYS A 142 -3.55 18.28 -17.00
N VAL A 143 -4.84 18.37 -16.66
CA VAL A 143 -5.88 18.61 -17.66
C VAL A 143 -5.61 19.99 -18.29
N PRO A 144 -5.26 20.04 -19.58
CA PRO A 144 -4.64 21.23 -20.16
C PRO A 144 -5.55 22.44 -20.03
N LYS A 145 -4.97 23.55 -19.56
CA LYS A 145 -5.58 24.88 -19.57
C LYS A 145 -5.85 25.42 -21.01
N PHE A 146 -5.50 24.66 -22.06
CA PHE A 146 -5.32 25.18 -23.41
C PHE A 146 -5.72 24.25 -24.58
N GLU A 147 -6.46 23.17 -24.38
CA GLU A 147 -6.94 22.35 -25.52
C GLU A 147 -8.46 22.42 -25.70
N LEU A 148 -8.94 23.61 -26.07
CA LEU A 148 -10.16 23.75 -26.85
C LEU A 148 -9.91 24.89 -27.85
N ILE A 149 -9.24 24.53 -28.96
CA ILE A 149 -9.11 25.36 -30.17
C ILE A 149 -10.49 25.52 -30.79
#